data_AF-A0A071LR25-F1
#
_entry.id   AF-A0A071LR25-F1
#
_cell.length_a   1.000
_cell.length_b   1.000
_cell.length_c   1.000
_cell.angle_alpha   90.00
_cell.angle_beta   90.00
_cell.angle_gamma   90.00
#
_symmetry.space_group_name_H-M   'P 1'
#
loop_
_entity.id
_entity.type
_entity.pdbx_description
1 polymer ?
#
loop_
_entity_poly.entity_id
_entity_poly.type
_entity_poly.pdbx_seq_one_letter_code
_entity_poly.pdbx_strand_id
1 'polypeptide(L)'
;MSSSEVWGAAREEDVITHSSSKGWLVVGLIGGAIVGAAFTIATGGVGAAVVAATIAGAAGGGGLGEVLGSMSWAPTHETGNLYKGSLNVFINGKPAIIAHQSIGKCSEHSPNVQKVAQGSSSVNINGFPAARIGDLLTCSATIHTGSSNVFIGGAKVQTDPINPEIPEWVNTVLLCAGLAASVVLVGPAVALLGFAGGLGGGYAGDLLGGHLYGEGSDGQKWFALGGSFAGGLVGMKGGAEFESWRNTPKSLINLEEIEPQLATDPDTAFFWSGRTDGIGGADVAESIARSRGGVTLESTIKDKGIEMPEWDFDNPQSIKAWEDVSASYAKQVSGEIRAVVGESLREGNIWENVELPRLMSNDSVTKITTIDPLNQTSKVIFERGN
;
A
#
# COMPACT_ATOMS: atom_id res chain seq x y z
N MET A 1 -28.47 17.17 -9.26
CA MET A 1 -29.14 18.49 -9.12
C MET A 1 -28.53 19.16 -7.91
N SER A 2 -27.68 20.17 -8.11
CA SER A 2 -27.04 20.93 -7.02
C SER A 2 -28.12 21.68 -6.26
N SER A 3 -28.34 21.35 -5.00
CA SER A 3 -28.99 22.26 -4.08
C SER A 3 -28.10 23.50 -4.01
N SER A 4 -28.57 24.63 -4.53
CA SER A 4 -27.91 25.91 -4.32
C SER A 4 -28.03 26.25 -2.84
N GLU A 5 -27.11 25.74 -2.03
CA GLU A 5 -27.02 26.11 -0.63
C GLU A 5 -26.95 27.64 -0.55
N VAL A 6 -27.93 28.21 0.13
CA VAL A 6 -28.08 29.65 0.31
C VAL A 6 -27.53 29.96 1.69
N TRP A 7 -26.42 30.68 1.73
CA TRP A 7 -25.70 30.98 2.97
C TRP A 7 -26.03 32.39 3.44
N GLY A 8 -26.16 32.58 4.75
CA GLY A 8 -26.41 33.90 5.34
C GLY A 8 -25.33 34.89 4.90
N ALA A 9 -25.75 36.05 4.41
CA ALA A 9 -24.83 37.05 3.88
C ALA A 9 -23.99 37.69 4.99
N ALA A 10 -22.69 37.87 4.74
CA ALA A 10 -21.76 38.42 5.73
C ALA A 10 -21.77 39.94 5.75
N ARG A 11 -21.65 40.52 6.94
CA ARG A 11 -21.71 41.96 7.23
C ARG A 11 -20.61 42.36 8.20
N GLU A 12 -20.37 43.66 8.32
CA GLU A 12 -19.56 44.17 9.42
C GLU A 12 -20.06 43.68 10.78
N GLU A 13 -19.10 43.50 11.68
CA GLU A 13 -19.23 42.97 13.04
C GLU A 13 -19.61 41.48 13.13
N ASP A 14 -19.90 40.80 12.02
CA ASP A 14 -20.08 39.36 12.05
C ASP A 14 -18.78 38.67 12.50
N VAL A 15 -18.93 37.63 13.31
CA VAL A 15 -17.85 36.92 14.00
C VAL A 15 -17.07 36.04 13.02
N ILE A 16 -15.76 35.99 13.20
CA ILE A 16 -14.88 35.03 12.53
C ILE A 16 -14.33 34.02 13.55
N THR A 17 -14.20 32.76 13.12
CA THR A 17 -13.70 31.67 13.95
C THR A 17 -12.54 30.95 13.30
N HIS A 18 -11.66 30.40 14.13
CA HIS A 18 -10.68 29.40 13.71
C HIS A 18 -11.18 28.00 14.03
N SER A 19 -10.66 27.03 13.30
CA SER A 19 -10.88 25.63 13.60
C SER A 19 -9.99 25.20 14.77
N SER A 20 -10.22 24.00 15.31
CA SER A 20 -9.34 23.42 16.33
C SER A 20 -8.20 22.58 15.71
N SER A 21 -7.80 22.85 14.46
CA SER A 21 -6.90 21.96 13.70
C SER A 21 -5.56 21.71 14.37
N LYS A 22 -4.99 22.69 15.08
CA LYS A 22 -3.76 22.51 15.87
C LYS A 22 -3.95 21.51 17.02
N GLY A 23 -5.10 21.56 17.71
CA GLY A 23 -5.44 20.61 18.76
C GLY A 23 -5.62 19.19 18.22
N TRP A 24 -6.32 19.07 17.09
CA TRP A 24 -6.51 17.80 16.40
C TRP A 24 -5.23 17.22 15.82
N LEU A 25 -4.26 18.05 15.43
CA LEU A 25 -2.92 17.58 15.05
C LEU A 25 -2.23 16.89 16.22
N VAL A 26 -2.28 17.48 17.43
CA VAL A 26 -1.66 16.87 18.63
C VAL A 26 -2.36 15.57 19.00
N VAL A 27 -3.70 15.56 19.00
CA VAL A 27 -4.49 14.34 19.26
C VAL A 27 -4.17 13.26 18.22
N GLY A 28 -4.08 13.64 16.94
CA GLY A 28 -3.73 12.74 15.85
C GLY A 28 -2.32 12.14 16.01
N LEU A 29 -1.34 12.92 16.42
CA LEU A 29 0.02 12.43 16.69
C LEU A 29 0.06 11.43 17.84
N ILE A 30 -0.59 11.76 18.97
CA ILE A 30 -0.65 10.87 20.14
C ILE A 30 -1.41 9.58 19.80
N GLY A 31 -2.60 9.72 19.19
CA GLY A 31 -3.42 8.58 18.79
C GLY A 31 -2.71 7.70 17.78
N GLY A 32 -2.07 8.29 16.76
CA GLY A 32 -1.27 7.58 15.77
C GLY A 32 -0.09 6.83 16.38
N ALA A 33 0.61 7.42 17.35
CA ALA A 33 1.69 6.74 18.06
C ALA A 33 1.20 5.56 18.90
N ILE A 34 0.08 5.70 19.61
CA ILE A 34 -0.53 4.63 20.41
C ILE A 34 -0.99 3.47 19.51
N VAL A 35 -1.74 3.79 18.45
CA VAL A 35 -2.22 2.79 17.48
C VAL A 35 -1.03 2.12 16.80
N GLY A 36 -0.03 2.89 16.38
CA GLY A 36 1.21 2.37 15.81
C GLY A 36 1.90 1.39 16.74
N ALA A 37 2.10 1.75 18.01
CA ALA A 37 2.72 0.88 19.01
C ALA A 37 1.91 -0.40 19.27
N ALA A 38 0.58 -0.30 19.40
CA ALA A 38 -0.29 -1.46 19.56
C ALA A 38 -0.20 -2.41 18.37
N PHE A 39 -0.18 -1.87 17.15
CA PHE A 39 0.00 -2.65 15.92
C PHE A 39 1.38 -3.29 15.83
N THR A 40 2.46 -2.60 16.24
CA THR A 40 3.81 -3.20 16.35
C THR A 40 3.77 -4.45 17.21
N ILE A 41 3.18 -4.36 18.41
CA ILE A 41 3.09 -5.47 19.36
C ILE A 41 2.28 -6.63 18.76
N ALA A 42 1.15 -6.33 18.11
CA ALA A 42 0.26 -7.33 17.57
C ALA A 42 0.80 -8.06 16.32
N THR A 43 1.67 -7.41 15.55
CA THR A 43 2.06 -7.89 14.19
C THR A 43 3.56 -8.12 14.03
N GLY A 44 4.35 -8.00 15.11
CA GLY A 44 5.80 -8.18 15.04
C GLY A 44 6.53 -7.07 14.28
N GLY A 45 6.00 -5.85 14.28
CA GLY A 45 6.65 -4.67 13.68
C GLY A 45 6.05 -4.16 12.36
N VAL A 46 5.45 -5.05 11.55
CA VAL A 46 4.88 -4.68 10.24
C VAL A 46 3.72 -3.69 10.37
N GLY A 47 2.93 -3.79 11.43
CA GLY A 47 1.76 -2.98 11.68
C GLY A 47 2.07 -1.51 12.00
N ALA A 48 3.21 -1.18 12.61
CA ALA A 48 3.60 0.21 12.77
C ALA A 48 3.92 0.88 11.44
N ALA A 49 4.52 0.14 10.50
CA ALA A 49 4.77 0.67 9.17
C ALA A 49 3.49 0.92 8.39
N VAL A 50 2.48 0.07 8.57
CA VAL A 50 1.12 0.29 8.06
C VAL A 50 0.57 1.61 8.54
N VAL A 51 0.62 1.85 9.85
CA VAL A 51 0.10 3.08 10.45
C VAL A 51 0.91 4.29 9.98
N ALA A 52 2.25 4.22 9.95
CA ALA A 52 3.10 5.34 9.55
C ALA A 52 2.96 5.71 8.06
N ALA A 53 2.92 4.73 7.15
CA ALA A 53 2.83 4.99 5.71
C ALA A 53 1.44 5.50 5.32
N THR A 54 0.38 4.98 5.94
CA THR A 54 -1.00 5.45 5.74
C THR A 54 -1.21 6.85 6.30
N ILE A 55 -0.68 7.14 7.49
CA ILE A 55 -0.70 8.49 8.07
C ILE A 55 0.07 9.48 7.19
N ALA A 56 1.23 9.09 6.67
CA ALA A 56 2.00 9.94 5.76
C ALA A 56 1.26 10.22 4.45
N GLY A 57 0.61 9.19 3.86
CA GLY A 57 -0.23 9.35 2.68
C GLY A 57 -1.42 10.28 2.93
N ALA A 58 -2.11 10.11 4.07
CA ALA A 58 -3.21 11.00 4.48
C ALA A 58 -2.72 12.44 4.74
N ALA A 59 -1.52 12.61 5.29
CA ALA A 59 -0.93 13.94 5.54
C ALA A 59 -0.57 14.69 4.24
N GLY A 60 -0.33 13.99 3.14
CA GLY A 60 -0.06 14.59 1.83
C GLY A 60 -1.27 15.26 1.17
N GLY A 61 -2.50 14.97 1.62
CA GLY A 61 -3.75 15.56 1.11
C GLY A 61 -4.28 16.76 1.89
N GLY A 62 -3.55 17.21 2.93
CA GLY A 62 -4.05 18.12 3.97
C GLY A 62 -4.01 17.39 5.30
N GLY A 63 -3.10 17.78 6.20
CA GLY A 63 -2.75 17.01 7.41
C GLY A 63 -3.95 16.50 8.21
N LEU A 64 -3.82 15.33 8.87
CA LEU A 64 -4.91 14.73 9.67
C LEU A 64 -5.56 15.70 10.66
N GLY A 65 -4.76 16.58 11.29
CA GLY A 65 -5.29 17.60 12.20
C GLY A 65 -6.15 18.66 11.50
N GLU A 66 -5.82 19.00 10.27
CA GLU A 66 -6.60 19.94 9.44
C GLU A 66 -7.92 19.33 9.00
N VAL A 67 -7.88 18.08 8.51
CA VAL A 67 -9.08 17.32 8.14
C VAL A 67 -10.03 17.18 9.33
N LEU A 68 -9.54 16.67 10.47
CA LEU A 68 -10.37 16.46 11.66
C LEU A 68 -10.83 17.78 12.28
N GLY A 69 -9.98 18.80 12.31
CA GLY A 69 -10.33 20.11 12.85
C GLY A 69 -11.33 20.89 12.00
N SER A 70 -11.40 20.60 10.69
CA SER A 70 -12.37 21.23 9.78
C SER A 70 -13.74 20.55 9.76
N MET A 71 -13.93 19.45 10.50
CA MET A 71 -15.21 18.74 10.54
C MET A 71 -16.29 19.60 11.21
N SER A 72 -17.55 19.46 10.79
CA SER A 72 -18.65 20.26 11.35
C SER A 72 -18.89 20.06 12.85
N TRP A 73 -18.52 18.89 13.39
CA TRP A 73 -18.59 18.56 14.81
C TRP A 73 -17.37 19.02 15.61
N ALA A 74 -16.28 19.41 14.94
CA ALA A 74 -15.07 19.85 15.61
C ALA A 74 -15.30 21.24 16.23
N PRO A 75 -14.86 21.48 17.47
CA PRO A 75 -15.02 22.80 18.09
C PRO A 75 -14.30 23.88 17.28
N THR A 76 -14.94 25.03 17.16
CA THR A 76 -14.32 26.28 16.68
C THR A 76 -14.27 27.29 17.80
N HIS A 77 -13.36 28.25 17.73
CA HIS A 77 -13.27 29.34 18.69
C HIS A 77 -13.29 30.70 18.00
N GLU A 78 -13.92 31.67 18.65
CA GLU A 78 -14.02 33.04 18.15
C GLU A 78 -12.66 33.73 18.23
N THR A 79 -12.22 34.32 17.12
CA THR A 79 -10.91 34.99 17.02
C THR A 79 -11.02 36.44 16.59
N GLY A 80 -12.24 36.93 16.34
CA GLY A 80 -12.51 38.34 16.13
C GLY A 80 -13.74 38.55 15.27
N ASN A 81 -13.74 39.64 14.50
CA ASN A 81 -14.90 40.07 13.73
C ASN A 81 -14.53 40.81 12.43
N LEU A 82 -15.49 40.84 11.51
CA LEU A 82 -15.41 41.63 10.28
C LEU A 82 -15.48 43.12 10.62
N TYR A 83 -14.56 43.92 10.06
CA TYR A 83 -14.34 45.29 10.51
C TYR A 83 -14.64 46.35 9.44
N LYS A 84 -14.38 46.06 8.17
CA LYS A 84 -14.60 47.04 7.08
C LYS A 84 -15.22 46.39 5.86
N GLY A 85 -16.44 46.80 5.55
CA GLY A 85 -17.30 46.33 4.46
C GLY A 85 -17.47 47.35 3.33
N SER A 86 -18.57 47.19 2.60
CA SER A 86 -18.99 48.03 1.49
C SER A 86 -19.44 49.42 1.94
N LEU A 87 -19.08 50.46 1.19
CA LEU A 87 -19.46 51.84 1.51
C LEU A 87 -20.91 52.19 1.11
N ASN A 88 -21.53 51.39 0.24
CA ASN A 88 -22.80 51.71 -0.42
C ASN A 88 -23.80 50.55 -0.46
N VAL A 89 -23.39 49.33 -0.12
CA VAL A 89 -24.28 48.17 -0.06
C VAL A 89 -24.38 47.70 1.38
N PHE A 90 -25.60 47.71 1.90
CA PHE A 90 -25.90 47.37 3.28
C PHE A 90 -26.84 46.17 3.33
N ILE A 91 -26.59 45.26 4.27
CA ILE A 91 -27.44 44.11 4.56
C ILE A 91 -27.87 44.24 6.01
N ASN A 92 -29.17 44.28 6.26
CA ASN A 92 -29.75 44.56 7.58
C ASN A 92 -29.17 45.83 8.25
N GLY A 93 -28.91 46.87 7.46
CA GLY A 93 -28.37 48.14 7.96
C GLY A 93 -26.87 48.14 8.26
N LYS A 94 -26.15 47.02 8.08
CA LYS A 94 -24.69 46.93 8.24
C LYS A 94 -24.00 46.82 6.87
N PRO A 95 -22.81 47.40 6.69
CA PRO A 95 -22.03 47.23 5.47
C PRO A 95 -21.85 45.76 5.08
N ALA A 96 -22.15 45.43 3.82
CA ALA A 96 -21.97 44.09 3.27
C ALA A 96 -20.48 43.77 3.08
N ILE A 97 -20.10 42.51 3.24
CA ILE A 97 -18.70 42.10 3.12
C ILE A 97 -18.41 41.60 1.70
N ILE A 98 -17.28 42.07 1.18
CA ILE A 98 -16.84 41.85 -0.20
C ILE A 98 -15.49 41.14 -0.15
N ALA A 99 -15.37 40.00 -0.83
CA ALA A 99 -14.09 39.34 -1.02
C ALA A 99 -13.09 40.29 -1.70
N HIS A 100 -11.79 40.11 -1.46
CA HIS A 100 -10.68 40.95 -1.91
C HIS A 100 -10.58 42.36 -1.31
N GLN A 101 -11.72 42.99 -1.00
CA GLN A 101 -11.77 44.38 -0.54
C GLN A 101 -11.99 44.54 0.96
N SER A 102 -12.87 43.71 1.53
CA SER A 102 -13.21 43.79 2.95
C SER A 102 -12.16 43.13 3.83
N ILE A 103 -12.11 43.59 5.08
CA ILE A 103 -11.15 43.10 6.08
C ILE A 103 -11.84 42.76 7.40
N GLY A 104 -11.30 41.73 8.06
CA GLY A 104 -11.60 41.38 9.44
C GLY A 104 -10.40 41.57 10.34
N LYS A 105 -10.67 41.68 11.65
CA LYS A 105 -9.64 41.66 12.68
C LYS A 105 -9.59 40.27 13.30
N CYS A 106 -8.43 39.62 13.26
CA CYS A 106 -8.17 38.33 13.89
C CYS A 106 -7.08 38.50 14.97
N SER A 107 -7.36 38.02 16.18
CA SER A 107 -6.47 38.16 17.35
C SER A 107 -5.31 37.17 17.37
N GLU A 108 -5.34 36.11 16.54
CA GLU A 108 -4.36 35.02 16.55
C GLU A 108 -3.20 35.20 15.57
N HIS A 109 -3.25 36.23 14.72
CA HIS A 109 -2.25 36.44 13.67
C HIS A 109 -1.68 37.86 13.68
N SER A 110 -0.44 37.98 13.20
CA SER A 110 0.20 39.26 12.91
C SER A 110 0.54 39.31 11.41
N PRO A 111 0.06 40.30 10.64
CA PRO A 111 -0.82 41.40 11.06
C PRO A 111 -2.20 40.93 11.52
N ASN A 112 -2.81 41.64 12.47
CA ASN A 112 -4.14 41.30 12.98
C ASN A 112 -5.28 41.65 12.03
N VAL A 113 -5.00 42.36 10.93
CA VAL A 113 -5.96 42.68 9.89
C VAL A 113 -5.79 41.69 8.74
N GLN A 114 -6.88 41.00 8.40
CA GLN A 114 -6.91 39.92 7.41
C GLN A 114 -7.95 40.25 6.35
N LYS A 115 -7.64 39.97 5.08
CA LYS A 115 -8.60 40.19 3.99
C LYS A 115 -9.59 39.05 3.92
N VAL A 116 -10.80 39.34 3.45
CA VAL A 116 -11.77 38.31 3.10
C VAL A 116 -11.37 37.73 1.75
N ALA A 117 -11.00 36.46 1.73
CA ALA A 117 -10.37 35.82 0.58
C ALA A 117 -11.36 35.06 -0.30
N GLN A 118 -12.56 34.73 0.20
CA GLN A 118 -13.57 33.99 -0.55
C GLN A 118 -14.93 34.71 -0.60
N GLY A 119 -15.69 34.40 -1.65
CA GLY A 119 -17.07 34.84 -1.81
C GLY A 119 -17.85 34.04 -2.85
N SER A 120 -19.02 34.53 -3.21
CA SER A 120 -19.93 33.93 -4.19
C SER A 120 -19.44 34.03 -5.64
N SER A 121 -19.56 32.95 -6.41
CA SER A 121 -19.34 32.94 -7.85
C SER A 121 -20.40 33.67 -8.68
N SER A 122 -21.58 33.90 -8.10
CA SER A 122 -22.76 34.39 -8.84
C SER A 122 -23.26 35.76 -8.38
N VAL A 123 -22.83 36.23 -7.21
CA VAL A 123 -23.24 37.51 -6.64
C VAL A 123 -22.03 38.37 -6.34
N ASN A 124 -21.97 39.52 -7.01
CA ASN A 124 -20.89 40.48 -6.85
C ASN A 124 -21.42 41.78 -6.22
N ILE A 125 -20.59 42.39 -5.38
CA ILE A 125 -20.79 43.73 -4.81
C ILE A 125 -19.62 44.59 -5.27
N ASN A 126 -19.92 45.71 -5.94
CA ASN A 126 -18.90 46.63 -6.49
C ASN A 126 -17.86 45.91 -7.37
N GLY A 127 -18.29 44.90 -8.13
CA GLY A 127 -17.44 44.16 -9.07
C GLY A 127 -16.67 42.97 -8.48
N PHE A 128 -16.76 42.70 -7.18
CA PHE A 128 -16.07 41.60 -6.51
C PHE A 128 -17.06 40.64 -5.81
N PRO A 129 -16.71 39.36 -5.61
CA PRO A 129 -17.57 38.37 -4.96
C PRO A 129 -18.10 38.80 -3.59
N ALA A 130 -19.39 38.59 -3.34
CA ALA A 130 -20.00 38.86 -2.04
C ALA A 130 -19.73 37.71 -1.06
N ALA A 131 -19.30 38.03 0.17
CA ALA A 131 -18.95 37.04 1.18
C ALA A 131 -20.13 36.64 2.08
N ARG A 132 -20.04 35.45 2.67
CA ARG A 132 -21.12 34.76 3.37
C ARG A 132 -20.60 33.97 4.55
N ILE A 133 -21.50 33.45 5.38
CA ILE A 133 -21.17 32.41 6.36
C ILE A 133 -20.42 31.28 5.63
N GLY A 134 -19.35 30.79 6.24
CA GLY A 134 -18.52 29.71 5.71
C GLY A 134 -17.43 30.16 4.72
N ASP A 135 -17.42 31.41 4.25
CA ASP A 135 -16.32 31.92 3.41
C ASP A 135 -15.09 32.25 4.27
N LEU A 136 -13.89 32.09 3.69
CA LEU A 136 -12.62 32.22 4.40
C LEU A 136 -11.96 33.60 4.25
N LEU A 137 -11.22 33.99 5.29
CA LEU A 137 -10.24 35.08 5.27
C LEU A 137 -8.85 34.56 4.86
N THR A 138 -7.93 35.48 4.57
CA THR A 138 -6.53 35.17 4.21
C THR A 138 -5.76 34.40 5.27
N CYS A 139 -6.21 34.42 6.52
CA CYS A 139 -5.64 33.63 7.61
C CYS A 139 -6.30 32.25 7.80
N SER A 140 -7.22 31.83 6.94
CA SER A 140 -8.11 30.65 7.12
C SER A 140 -9.18 30.76 8.21
N ALA A 141 -9.37 31.93 8.82
CA ALA A 141 -10.54 32.13 9.67
C ALA A 141 -11.82 32.08 8.82
N THR A 142 -12.84 31.40 9.34
CA THR A 142 -14.15 31.26 8.69
C THR A 142 -15.13 32.30 9.21
N ILE A 143 -15.93 32.89 8.32
CA ILE A 143 -17.05 33.74 8.74
C ILE A 143 -18.13 32.86 9.39
N HIS A 144 -18.35 33.03 10.68
CA HIS A 144 -19.20 32.14 11.48
C HIS A 144 -20.65 32.65 11.61
N THR A 145 -20.84 33.96 11.73
CA THR A 145 -22.17 34.57 11.79
C THR A 145 -22.48 35.35 10.53
N GLY A 146 -23.77 35.60 10.29
CA GLY A 146 -24.23 36.33 9.11
C GLY A 146 -25.68 36.78 9.25
N SER A 147 -26.24 37.31 8.17
CA SER A 147 -27.66 37.66 8.11
C SER A 147 -28.56 36.42 8.27
N SER A 148 -29.63 36.56 9.06
CA SER A 148 -30.63 35.52 9.25
C SER A 148 -31.73 35.50 8.18
N ASN A 149 -31.78 36.51 7.30
CA ASN A 149 -32.85 36.65 6.32
C ASN A 149 -32.40 37.13 4.93
N VAL A 150 -31.11 37.43 4.74
CA VAL A 150 -30.52 37.70 3.44
C VAL A 150 -29.52 36.59 3.15
N PHE A 151 -29.76 35.86 2.06
CA PHE A 151 -28.94 34.74 1.66
C PHE A 151 -28.32 34.98 0.29
N ILE A 152 -27.08 34.52 0.12
CA ILE A 152 -26.32 34.64 -1.13
C ILE A 152 -25.96 33.23 -1.60
N GLY A 153 -26.40 32.88 -2.81
CA GLY A 153 -26.09 31.59 -3.44
C GLY A 153 -24.76 31.60 -4.21
N GLY A 154 -24.50 30.54 -4.96
CA GLY A 154 -23.29 30.39 -5.79
C GLY A 154 -22.17 29.60 -5.11
N ALA A 155 -21.30 29.01 -5.93
CA ALA A 155 -20.12 28.29 -5.46
C ALA A 155 -19.10 29.26 -4.82
N LYS A 156 -18.21 28.76 -3.98
CA LYS A 156 -17.13 29.56 -3.40
C LYS A 156 -16.07 29.86 -4.46
N VAL A 157 -15.64 31.11 -4.56
CA VAL A 157 -14.51 31.53 -5.39
C VAL A 157 -13.46 32.17 -4.50
N GLN A 158 -12.22 31.75 -4.65
CA GLN A 158 -11.07 32.33 -3.98
C GLN A 158 -10.53 33.52 -4.79
N THR A 159 -10.38 34.66 -4.12
CA THR A 159 -9.92 35.93 -4.67
C THR A 159 -8.52 36.33 -4.19
N ASP A 160 -8.09 35.82 -3.03
CA ASP A 160 -6.76 36.03 -2.47
C ASP A 160 -6.15 34.70 -1.98
N PRO A 161 -4.82 34.59 -1.87
CA PRO A 161 -4.17 33.44 -1.23
C PRO A 161 -4.62 33.27 0.23
N ILE A 162 -4.94 32.03 0.60
CA ILE A 162 -5.34 31.66 1.96
C ILE A 162 -4.18 30.94 2.61
N ASN A 163 -3.73 31.43 3.76
CA ASN A 163 -2.69 30.77 4.55
C ASN A 163 -3.34 29.68 5.41
N PRO A 164 -2.95 28.40 5.25
CA PRO A 164 -3.55 27.30 6.01
C PRO A 164 -3.31 27.45 7.51
N GLU A 165 -4.24 26.94 8.32
CA GLU A 165 -4.16 27.09 9.78
C GLU A 165 -2.97 26.31 10.38
N ILE A 166 -2.62 25.19 9.74
CA ILE A 166 -1.38 24.48 9.96
C ILE A 166 -0.41 24.87 8.84
N PRO A 167 0.72 25.52 9.15
CA PRO A 167 1.69 25.89 8.13
C PRO A 167 2.15 24.67 7.33
N GLU A 168 2.27 24.84 6.01
CA GLU A 168 2.62 23.73 5.10
C GLU A 168 3.90 23.00 5.52
N TRP A 169 4.93 23.74 5.95
CA TRP A 169 6.19 23.17 6.41
C TRP A 169 6.02 22.20 7.59
N VAL A 170 5.02 22.40 8.46
CA VAL A 170 4.71 21.48 9.56
C VAL A 170 4.20 20.16 9.00
N ASN A 171 3.22 20.23 8.09
CA ASN A 171 2.68 19.04 7.42
C ASN A 171 3.78 18.31 6.62
N THR A 172 4.65 19.04 5.92
CA THR A 172 5.79 18.47 5.19
C THR A 172 6.78 17.77 6.13
N VAL A 173 7.14 18.39 7.26
CA VAL A 173 8.04 17.77 8.24
C VAL A 173 7.44 16.49 8.81
N LEU A 174 6.16 16.51 9.16
CA LEU A 174 5.46 15.32 9.68
C LEU A 174 5.37 14.21 8.63
N LEU A 175 5.11 14.56 7.37
CA LEU A 175 5.12 13.62 6.25
C LEU A 175 6.51 12.99 6.09
N CYS A 176 7.57 13.79 6.03
CA CYS A 176 8.94 13.29 5.89
C CYS A 176 9.34 12.41 7.08
N ALA A 177 8.98 12.80 8.30
CA ALA A 177 9.24 12.00 9.50
C ALA A 177 8.48 10.66 9.47
N GLY A 178 7.21 10.68 9.09
CA GLY A 178 6.39 9.47 8.93
C GLY A 178 6.95 8.53 7.87
N LEU A 179 7.32 9.05 6.69
CA LEU A 179 7.94 8.26 5.63
C LEU A 179 9.30 7.71 6.03
N ALA A 180 10.17 8.51 6.64
CA ALA A 180 11.47 8.05 7.10
C ALA A 180 11.32 6.92 8.12
N ALA A 181 10.38 7.04 9.06
CA ALA A 181 10.06 5.98 10.00
C ALA A 181 9.55 4.71 9.29
N SER A 182 8.67 4.85 8.29
CA SER A 182 8.21 3.70 7.48
C SER A 182 9.35 3.02 6.73
N VAL A 183 10.26 3.78 6.12
CA VAL A 183 11.43 3.22 5.40
C VAL A 183 12.31 2.41 6.35
N VAL A 184 12.54 2.88 7.57
CA VAL A 184 13.30 2.15 8.59
C VAL A 184 12.61 0.85 8.99
N LEU A 185 11.27 0.85 9.08
CA LEU A 185 10.50 -0.31 9.56
C LEU A 185 10.30 -1.41 8.51
N VAL A 186 10.05 -1.05 7.24
CA VAL A 186 9.68 -2.03 6.18
C VAL A 186 10.49 -1.92 4.90
N GLY A 187 11.50 -1.06 4.87
CA GLY A 187 12.31 -0.84 3.69
C GLY A 187 11.70 0.16 2.69
N PRO A 188 12.51 0.67 1.75
CA PRO A 188 12.11 1.76 0.86
C PRO A 188 10.96 1.41 -0.08
N ALA A 189 10.96 0.19 -0.66
CA ALA A 189 9.97 -0.18 -1.67
C ALA A 189 8.57 -0.27 -1.07
N VAL A 190 8.44 -0.95 0.08
CA VAL A 190 7.18 -1.08 0.81
C VAL A 190 6.67 0.28 1.29
N ALA A 191 7.55 1.10 1.86
CA ALA A 191 7.19 2.43 2.36
C ALA A 191 6.69 3.37 1.24
N LEU A 192 7.40 3.43 0.12
CA LEU A 192 7.06 4.32 -1.00
C LEU A 192 5.77 3.88 -1.71
N LEU A 193 5.57 2.57 -1.91
CA LEU A 193 4.33 2.07 -2.50
C LEU A 193 3.15 2.21 -1.54
N GLY A 194 3.37 2.03 -0.23
CA GLY A 194 2.38 2.37 0.79
C GLY A 194 1.97 3.84 0.76
N PHE A 195 2.93 4.75 0.65
CA PHE A 195 2.65 6.18 0.52
C PHE A 195 1.88 6.51 -0.76
N ALA A 196 2.33 6.00 -1.91
CA ALA A 196 1.67 6.21 -3.19
C ALA A 196 0.24 5.65 -3.21
N GLY A 197 0.07 4.45 -2.64
CA GLY A 197 -1.24 3.85 -2.42
C GLY A 197 -2.12 4.73 -1.53
N GLY A 198 -1.55 5.33 -0.47
CA GLY A 198 -2.26 6.25 0.40
C GLY A 198 -2.73 7.52 -0.31
N LEU A 199 -1.87 8.16 -1.11
CA LEU A 199 -2.26 9.31 -1.92
C LEU A 199 -3.36 8.95 -2.93
N GLY A 200 -3.19 7.84 -3.65
CA GLY A 200 -4.15 7.39 -4.66
C GLY A 200 -5.50 7.00 -4.05
N GLY A 201 -5.48 6.29 -2.92
CA GLY A 201 -6.67 5.94 -2.18
C GLY A 201 -7.39 7.15 -1.60
N GLY A 202 -6.64 8.14 -1.11
CA GLY A 202 -7.18 9.40 -0.60
C GLY A 202 -7.91 10.20 -1.66
N TYR A 203 -7.28 10.36 -2.82
CA TYR A 203 -7.88 11.02 -3.97
C TYR A 203 -9.14 10.30 -4.47
N ALA A 204 -9.09 8.97 -4.60
CA ALA A 204 -10.26 8.19 -4.99
C ALA A 204 -11.40 8.31 -3.95
N GLY A 205 -11.04 8.29 -2.66
CA GLY A 205 -11.97 8.52 -1.56
C GLY A 205 -12.61 9.90 -1.62
N ASP A 206 -11.82 10.95 -1.87
CA ASP A 206 -12.32 12.33 -2.00
C ASP A 206 -13.33 12.46 -3.15
N LEU A 207 -13.02 11.93 -4.34
CA LEU A 207 -13.92 11.96 -5.49
C LEU A 207 -15.23 11.21 -5.22
N LEU A 208 -15.14 9.97 -4.69
CA LEU A 208 -16.32 9.16 -4.37
C LEU A 208 -17.14 9.80 -3.25
N GLY A 209 -16.46 10.31 -2.23
CA GLY A 209 -17.07 10.98 -1.10
C GLY A 209 -17.81 12.26 -1.50
N GLY A 210 -17.21 13.09 -2.36
CA GLY A 210 -17.85 14.29 -2.90
C GLY A 210 -19.08 13.95 -3.74
N HIS A 211 -19.03 12.85 -4.51
CA HIS A 211 -20.20 12.39 -5.27
C HIS A 211 -21.33 11.86 -4.39
N LEU A 212 -21.00 11.14 -3.31
CA LEU A 212 -21.98 10.48 -2.44
C LEU A 212 -22.57 11.41 -1.38
N TYR A 213 -21.77 12.33 -0.83
CA TYR A 213 -22.13 13.16 0.33
C TYR A 213 -22.15 14.66 0.02
N GLY A 214 -21.70 15.06 -1.16
CA GLY A 214 -21.60 16.47 -1.57
C GLY A 214 -20.22 17.07 -1.28
N GLU A 215 -19.83 18.03 -2.12
CA GLU A 215 -18.54 18.73 -2.01
C GLU A 215 -18.42 19.50 -0.69
N GLY A 216 -17.31 19.31 0.02
CA GLY A 216 -17.01 19.94 1.31
C GLY A 216 -17.68 19.30 2.52
N SER A 217 -18.50 18.26 2.32
CA SER A 217 -19.19 17.56 3.42
C SER A 217 -18.22 16.78 4.31
N ASP A 218 -18.61 16.54 5.56
CA ASP A 218 -17.86 15.67 6.47
C ASP A 218 -17.75 14.24 5.91
N GLY A 219 -18.77 13.78 5.18
CA GLY A 219 -18.77 12.47 4.53
C GLY A 219 -17.66 12.33 3.48
N GLN A 220 -17.45 13.36 2.66
CA GLN A 220 -16.33 13.40 1.71
C GLN A 220 -14.99 13.28 2.42
N LYS A 221 -14.78 14.07 3.48
CA LYS A 221 -13.53 14.08 4.25
C LYS A 221 -13.23 12.72 4.87
N TRP A 222 -14.25 12.03 5.40
CA TRP A 222 -14.10 10.67 5.92
C TRP A 222 -13.77 9.65 4.83
N PHE A 223 -14.38 9.77 3.66
CA PHE A 223 -14.07 8.89 2.53
C PHE A 223 -12.64 9.10 2.02
N ALA A 224 -12.17 10.35 1.93
CA ALA A 224 -10.78 10.65 1.60
C ALA A 224 -9.81 10.04 2.63
N LEU A 225 -10.11 10.19 3.93
CA LEU A 225 -9.28 9.60 4.99
C LEU A 225 -9.28 8.06 4.96
N GLY A 226 -10.45 7.45 4.87
CA GLY A 226 -10.60 5.98 4.81
C GLY A 226 -9.97 5.40 3.54
N GLY A 227 -10.13 6.09 2.41
CA GLY A 227 -9.49 5.75 1.14
C GLY A 227 -7.97 5.80 1.25
N SER A 228 -7.40 6.81 1.91
CA SER A 228 -5.95 6.91 2.14
C SER A 228 -5.43 5.72 2.95
N PHE A 229 -6.16 5.29 3.97
CA PHE A 229 -5.78 4.13 4.77
C PHE A 229 -5.84 2.82 3.97
N ALA A 230 -6.95 2.59 3.24
CA ALA A 230 -7.14 1.40 2.43
C ALA A 230 -6.13 1.32 1.27
N GLY A 231 -5.91 2.43 0.58
CA GLY A 231 -4.93 2.53 -0.50
C GLY A 231 -3.51 2.29 -0.01
N GLY A 232 -3.14 2.82 1.17
CA GLY A 232 -1.82 2.60 1.74
C GLY A 232 -1.55 1.14 2.12
N LEU A 233 -2.56 0.43 2.65
CA LEU A 233 -2.50 -1.01 2.89
C LEU A 233 -2.24 -1.81 1.60
N VAL A 234 -2.99 -1.50 0.54
CA VAL A 234 -2.83 -2.14 -0.78
C VAL A 234 -1.43 -1.86 -1.35
N GLY A 235 -0.98 -0.61 -1.26
CA GLY A 235 0.35 -0.19 -1.71
C GLY A 235 1.48 -0.94 -1.00
N MET A 236 1.40 -1.09 0.32
CA MET A 236 2.40 -1.87 1.08
C MET A 236 2.41 -3.35 0.69
N LYS A 237 1.23 -3.95 0.50
CA LYS A 237 1.15 -5.34 0.02
C LYS A 237 1.83 -5.50 -1.34
N GLY A 238 1.55 -4.58 -2.27
CA GLY A 238 2.22 -4.56 -3.57
C GLY A 238 3.74 -4.36 -3.45
N GLY A 239 4.19 -3.56 -2.48
CA GLY A 239 5.62 -3.39 -2.21
C GLY A 239 6.30 -4.64 -1.66
N ALA A 240 5.64 -5.38 -0.77
CA ALA A 240 6.15 -6.64 -0.26
C ALA A 240 6.23 -7.71 -1.37
N GLU A 241 5.22 -7.78 -2.23
CA GLU A 241 5.22 -8.66 -3.41
C GLU A 241 6.34 -8.28 -4.39
N PHE A 242 6.55 -6.98 -4.63
CA PHE A 242 7.63 -6.49 -5.47
C PHE A 242 9.02 -6.83 -4.90
N GLU A 243 9.23 -6.69 -3.60
CA GLU A 243 10.50 -7.08 -2.97
C GLU A 243 10.73 -8.60 -3.04
N SER A 244 9.69 -9.40 -2.81
CA SER A 244 9.76 -10.85 -2.97
C SER A 244 10.15 -11.23 -4.41
N TRP A 245 9.50 -10.63 -5.41
CA TRP A 245 9.84 -10.83 -6.82
C TRP A 245 11.27 -10.39 -7.15
N ARG A 246 11.69 -9.20 -6.68
CA ARG A 246 13.04 -8.67 -6.91
C ARG A 246 14.14 -9.56 -6.31
N ASN A 247 13.85 -10.16 -5.15
CA ASN A 247 14.78 -11.02 -4.44
C ASN A 247 14.65 -12.51 -4.83
N THR A 248 13.74 -12.84 -5.76
CA THR A 248 13.62 -14.21 -6.27
C THR A 248 14.92 -14.57 -6.99
N PRO A 249 15.61 -15.67 -6.61
CA PRO A 249 16.85 -16.08 -7.26
C PRO A 249 16.57 -16.33 -8.74
N LYS A 250 17.37 -15.74 -9.62
CA LYS A 250 17.38 -16.13 -11.03
C LYS A 250 18.27 -17.35 -11.19
N SER A 251 17.77 -18.35 -11.91
CA SER A 251 18.52 -19.55 -12.28
C SER A 251 19.82 -19.18 -12.99
N LEU A 252 20.90 -19.91 -12.69
CA LEU A 252 22.22 -19.71 -13.30
C LEU A 252 22.33 -20.33 -14.70
N ILE A 253 21.30 -21.03 -15.15
CA ILE A 253 21.33 -21.82 -16.39
C ILE A 253 20.19 -21.42 -17.34
N ASN A 254 20.41 -21.61 -18.64
CA ASN A 254 19.38 -21.40 -19.64
C ASN A 254 18.51 -22.66 -19.79
N LEU A 255 17.34 -22.66 -19.13
CA LEU A 255 16.47 -23.82 -19.12
C LEU A 255 15.96 -24.24 -20.51
N GLU A 256 15.76 -23.27 -21.42
CA GLU A 256 15.24 -23.55 -22.76
C GLU A 256 16.21 -24.38 -23.62
N GLU A 257 17.52 -24.24 -23.39
CA GLU A 257 18.55 -25.01 -24.08
C GLU A 257 18.73 -26.41 -23.50
N ILE A 258 18.49 -26.56 -22.20
CA ILE A 258 18.74 -27.79 -21.44
C ILE A 258 17.51 -28.70 -21.45
N GLU A 259 16.29 -28.14 -21.38
CA GLU A 259 15.03 -28.88 -21.27
C GLU A 259 14.92 -30.02 -22.31
N PRO A 260 15.10 -29.81 -23.62
CA PRO A 260 14.98 -30.88 -24.62
C PRO A 260 15.98 -32.02 -24.44
N GLN A 261 17.08 -31.76 -23.74
CA GLN A 261 18.14 -32.72 -23.47
C GLN A 261 17.87 -33.51 -22.19
N LEU A 262 16.85 -33.21 -21.39
CA LEU A 262 16.58 -33.95 -20.16
C LEU A 262 15.59 -35.11 -20.35
N ALA A 263 14.98 -35.26 -21.53
CA ALA A 263 14.10 -36.38 -21.83
C ALA A 263 14.80 -37.74 -21.72
N THR A 264 14.12 -38.68 -21.09
CA THR A 264 14.54 -40.09 -20.91
C THR A 264 13.57 -41.03 -21.62
N ASP A 265 14.03 -42.24 -21.92
CA ASP A 265 13.14 -43.29 -22.41
C ASP A 265 12.11 -43.69 -21.34
N PRO A 266 10.92 -44.19 -21.73
CA PRO A 266 9.91 -44.67 -20.79
C PRO A 266 10.48 -45.71 -19.83
N ASP A 267 10.01 -45.69 -18.58
CA ASP A 267 10.41 -46.65 -17.54
C ASP A 267 11.91 -46.67 -17.24
N THR A 268 12.67 -45.59 -17.52
CA THR A 268 14.11 -45.52 -17.24
C THR A 268 14.50 -44.49 -16.19
N ALA A 269 13.62 -43.55 -15.84
CA ALA A 269 13.98 -42.46 -14.94
C ALA A 269 14.07 -42.87 -13.47
N PHE A 270 15.20 -42.49 -12.86
CA PHE A 270 15.44 -42.58 -11.43
C PHE A 270 15.62 -41.20 -10.79
N PHE A 271 15.00 -41.04 -9.63
CA PHE A 271 15.18 -39.89 -8.73
C PHE A 271 15.87 -40.36 -7.45
N TRP A 272 16.33 -39.43 -6.60
CA TRP A 272 16.88 -39.79 -5.30
C TRP A 272 16.79 -38.66 -4.29
N SER A 273 16.72 -39.01 -3.01
CA SER A 273 16.79 -38.05 -1.90
C SER A 273 17.13 -38.73 -0.59
N GLY A 274 17.85 -38.04 0.28
CA GLY A 274 18.15 -38.51 1.64
C GLY A 274 19.15 -39.66 1.73
N ARG A 275 19.28 -40.20 2.94
CA ARG A 275 20.17 -41.32 3.29
C ARG A 275 19.52 -42.22 4.34
N THR A 276 19.84 -43.52 4.33
CA THR A 276 19.48 -44.48 5.40
C THR A 276 20.79 -44.96 6.02
N ASP A 277 20.99 -44.75 7.32
CA ASP A 277 22.24 -45.08 8.04
C ASP A 277 23.53 -44.56 7.36
N GLY A 278 23.45 -43.37 6.77
CA GLY A 278 24.58 -42.76 6.04
C GLY A 278 24.77 -43.26 4.61
N ILE A 279 24.02 -44.26 4.17
CA ILE A 279 24.04 -44.80 2.81
C ILE A 279 22.96 -44.12 1.96
N GLY A 280 23.38 -43.52 0.84
CA GLY A 280 22.53 -42.76 -0.08
C GLY A 280 23.34 -41.67 -0.78
N GLY A 281 22.67 -40.76 -1.49
CA GLY A 281 23.32 -39.75 -2.32
C GLY A 281 23.39 -40.12 -3.81
N ALA A 282 23.85 -39.15 -4.61
CA ALA A 282 23.89 -39.23 -6.07
C ALA A 282 24.60 -40.50 -6.59
N ASP A 283 25.80 -40.81 -6.08
CA ASP A 283 26.59 -41.95 -6.57
C ASP A 283 25.92 -43.29 -6.30
N VAL A 284 25.32 -43.46 -5.11
CA VAL A 284 24.59 -44.69 -4.75
C VAL A 284 23.35 -44.83 -5.62
N ALA A 285 22.60 -43.74 -5.78
CA ALA A 285 21.42 -43.71 -6.64
C ALA A 285 21.75 -44.02 -8.11
N GLU A 286 22.84 -43.45 -8.64
CA GLU A 286 23.31 -43.72 -10.00
C GLU A 286 23.68 -45.21 -10.16
N SER A 287 24.39 -45.79 -9.19
CA SER A 287 24.76 -47.21 -9.23
C SER A 287 23.54 -48.14 -9.26
N ILE A 288 22.51 -47.83 -8.45
CA ILE A 288 21.26 -48.58 -8.39
C ILE A 288 20.48 -48.39 -9.70
N ALA A 289 20.39 -47.16 -10.21
CA ALA A 289 19.71 -46.85 -11.46
C ALA A 289 20.32 -47.62 -12.63
N ARG A 290 21.65 -47.55 -12.80
CA ARG A 290 22.37 -48.28 -13.87
C ARG A 290 22.20 -49.79 -13.75
N SER A 291 22.21 -50.35 -12.54
CA SER A 291 21.97 -51.79 -12.32
C SER A 291 20.57 -52.26 -12.77
N ARG A 292 19.61 -51.33 -12.85
CA ARG A 292 18.21 -51.56 -13.23
C ARG A 292 17.86 -50.99 -14.61
N GLY A 293 18.88 -50.69 -15.42
CA GLY A 293 18.71 -50.18 -16.78
C GLY A 293 18.14 -48.76 -16.86
N GLY A 294 18.29 -47.96 -15.82
CA GLY A 294 17.81 -46.58 -15.75
C GLY A 294 18.91 -45.54 -15.58
N VAL A 295 18.49 -44.27 -15.55
CA VAL A 295 19.34 -43.09 -15.46
C VAL A 295 18.83 -42.14 -14.37
N THR A 296 19.75 -41.46 -13.68
CA THR A 296 19.43 -40.34 -12.79
C THR A 296 19.54 -39.01 -13.52
N LEU A 297 19.07 -37.96 -12.89
CA LEU A 297 19.26 -36.60 -13.39
C LEU A 297 20.74 -36.27 -13.57
N GLU A 298 21.56 -36.51 -12.56
CA GLU A 298 23.00 -36.23 -12.58
C GLU A 298 23.73 -37.04 -13.64
N SER A 299 23.36 -38.32 -13.84
CA SER A 299 23.95 -39.12 -14.90
C SER A 299 23.57 -38.60 -16.28
N THR A 300 22.32 -38.15 -16.46
CA THR A 300 21.84 -37.58 -17.73
C THR A 300 22.56 -36.28 -18.06
N ILE A 301 22.75 -35.41 -17.06
CA ILE A 301 23.50 -34.15 -17.17
C ILE A 301 24.95 -34.43 -17.56
N LYS A 302 25.60 -35.39 -16.89
CA LYS A 302 26.99 -35.78 -17.16
C LYS A 302 27.17 -36.40 -18.55
N ASP A 303 26.29 -37.30 -18.95
CA ASP A 303 26.36 -38.00 -20.23
C ASP A 303 26.13 -37.05 -21.42
N LYS A 304 25.34 -35.99 -21.23
CA LYS A 304 25.05 -34.97 -22.25
C LYS A 304 25.97 -33.75 -22.18
N GLY A 305 26.93 -33.73 -21.24
CA GLY A 305 27.90 -32.65 -21.11
C GLY A 305 27.29 -31.30 -20.72
N ILE A 306 26.18 -31.30 -19.99
CA ILE A 306 25.51 -30.09 -19.50
C ILE A 306 26.30 -29.55 -18.30
N GLU A 307 26.78 -28.31 -18.39
CA GLU A 307 27.45 -27.64 -17.27
C GLU A 307 26.42 -27.16 -16.25
N MET A 308 26.48 -27.72 -15.05
CA MET A 308 25.64 -27.31 -13.91
C MET A 308 26.49 -26.60 -12.85
N PRO A 309 25.93 -25.60 -12.16
CA PRO A 309 26.58 -25.03 -10.99
C PRO A 309 26.73 -26.11 -9.90
N GLU A 310 27.80 -26.04 -9.10
CA GLU A 310 27.93 -26.92 -7.94
C GLU A 310 26.74 -26.71 -7.00
N TRP A 311 26.18 -27.81 -6.48
CA TRP A 311 25.13 -27.74 -5.47
C TRP A 311 25.68 -27.07 -4.21
N ASP A 312 25.12 -25.92 -3.86
CA ASP A 312 25.53 -25.13 -2.71
C ASP A 312 24.28 -24.70 -1.94
N PHE A 313 24.23 -25.12 -0.67
CA PHE A 313 23.13 -24.84 0.25
C PHE A 313 23.05 -23.36 0.64
N ASP A 314 24.18 -22.66 0.55
CA ASP A 314 24.28 -21.26 0.92
C ASP A 314 24.08 -20.34 -0.30
N ASN A 315 23.91 -20.91 -1.50
CA ASN A 315 23.69 -20.16 -2.74
C ASN A 315 22.28 -20.41 -3.32
N PRO A 316 21.33 -19.48 -3.10
CA PRO A 316 19.96 -19.57 -3.61
C PRO A 316 19.86 -19.73 -5.13
N GLN A 317 20.82 -19.21 -5.91
CA GLN A 317 20.80 -19.34 -7.36
C GLN A 317 21.25 -20.74 -7.81
N SER A 318 22.16 -21.37 -7.07
CA SER A 318 22.52 -22.78 -7.28
C SER A 318 21.32 -23.68 -6.98
N ILE A 319 20.70 -23.50 -5.81
CA ILE A 319 19.47 -24.23 -5.44
C ILE A 319 18.42 -24.07 -6.54
N LYS A 320 18.17 -22.83 -6.98
CA LYS A 320 17.18 -22.54 -8.02
C LYS A 320 17.50 -23.21 -9.36
N ALA A 321 18.77 -23.22 -9.79
CA ALA A 321 19.18 -23.89 -11.02
C ALA A 321 18.89 -25.40 -10.98
N TRP A 322 19.21 -26.04 -9.85
CA TRP A 322 18.92 -27.46 -9.63
C TRP A 322 17.42 -27.74 -9.49
N GLU A 323 16.66 -26.88 -8.80
CA GLU A 323 15.19 -26.98 -8.75
C GLU A 323 14.55 -26.90 -10.14
N ASP A 324 14.97 -25.95 -10.97
CA ASP A 324 14.39 -25.74 -12.30
C ASP A 324 14.71 -26.93 -13.25
N VAL A 325 15.92 -27.48 -13.16
CA VAL A 325 16.33 -28.68 -13.93
C VAL A 325 15.63 -29.93 -13.44
N SER A 326 15.54 -30.14 -12.14
CA SER A 326 14.75 -31.23 -11.54
C SER A 326 13.27 -31.15 -11.92
N ALA A 327 12.68 -29.96 -11.91
CA ALA A 327 11.31 -29.74 -12.33
C ALA A 327 11.09 -30.06 -13.82
N SER A 328 12.04 -29.66 -14.68
CA SER A 328 12.00 -29.97 -16.11
C SER A 328 12.18 -31.47 -16.39
N TYR A 329 13.09 -32.12 -15.67
CA TYR A 329 13.29 -33.57 -15.76
C TYR A 329 12.01 -34.32 -15.36
N ALA A 330 11.41 -34.02 -14.19
CA ALA A 330 10.16 -34.63 -13.72
C ALA A 330 8.97 -34.47 -14.69
N LYS A 331 8.96 -33.41 -15.49
CA LYS A 331 7.92 -33.18 -16.50
C LYS A 331 8.09 -34.05 -17.75
N GLN A 332 9.31 -34.47 -18.06
CA GLN A 332 9.65 -35.17 -19.30
C GLN A 332 9.71 -36.70 -19.17
N VAL A 333 9.69 -37.21 -17.94
CA VAL A 333 9.69 -38.65 -17.69
C VAL A 333 8.31 -39.26 -17.93
N SER A 334 8.28 -40.56 -18.23
CA SER A 334 7.04 -41.31 -18.49
C SER A 334 7.16 -42.77 -18.04
N GLY A 335 6.02 -43.39 -17.77
CA GLY A 335 5.91 -44.78 -17.33
C GLY A 335 6.10 -44.96 -15.83
N GLU A 336 6.78 -46.05 -15.44
CA GLU A 336 7.17 -46.38 -14.07
C GLU A 336 8.44 -45.62 -13.66
N ILE A 337 8.28 -44.77 -12.66
CA ILE A 337 9.35 -43.96 -12.07
C ILE A 337 9.84 -44.63 -10.80
N ARG A 338 11.16 -44.68 -10.63
CA ARG A 338 11.79 -45.18 -9.40
C ARG A 338 12.52 -44.06 -8.68
N ALA A 339 12.50 -44.07 -7.36
CA ALA A 339 13.18 -43.05 -6.57
C ALA A 339 13.95 -43.70 -5.41
N VAL A 340 15.25 -43.46 -5.32
CA VAL A 340 16.07 -43.95 -4.21
C VAL A 340 15.92 -42.97 -3.04
N VAL A 341 15.06 -43.31 -2.08
CA VAL A 341 14.67 -42.40 -1.00
C VAL A 341 15.07 -43.01 0.34
N GLY A 342 15.98 -42.34 1.05
CA GLY A 342 16.42 -42.74 2.38
C GLY A 342 15.47 -42.31 3.49
N GLU A 343 15.58 -42.93 4.66
CA GLU A 343 14.75 -42.63 5.84
C GLU A 343 15.03 -41.23 6.42
N SER A 344 16.27 -40.74 6.28
CA SER A 344 16.65 -39.39 6.72
C SER A 344 16.60 -38.41 5.55
N LEU A 345 15.53 -37.62 5.50
CA LEU A 345 15.33 -36.54 4.53
C LEU A 345 15.62 -35.18 5.16
N ARG A 346 16.19 -34.26 4.37
CA ARG A 346 16.38 -32.87 4.78
C ARG A 346 15.05 -32.10 4.64
N GLU A 347 14.79 -31.19 5.56
CA GLU A 347 13.68 -30.24 5.43
C GLU A 347 13.87 -29.39 4.15
N GLY A 348 12.81 -29.22 3.37
CA GLY A 348 12.89 -28.51 2.08
C GLY A 348 13.60 -29.28 0.96
N ASN A 349 13.68 -30.62 1.01
CA ASN A 349 14.30 -31.40 -0.06
C ASN A 349 13.55 -31.28 -1.41
N ILE A 350 14.31 -31.38 -2.52
CA ILE A 350 13.80 -31.22 -3.88
C ILE A 350 12.79 -32.31 -4.23
N TRP A 351 13.04 -33.55 -3.79
CA TRP A 351 12.15 -34.68 -4.05
C TRP A 351 10.71 -34.43 -3.57
N GLU A 352 10.52 -34.07 -2.30
CA GLU A 352 9.17 -33.88 -1.75
C GLU A 352 8.51 -32.56 -2.20
N ASN A 353 9.29 -31.50 -2.38
CA ASN A 353 8.75 -30.15 -2.63
C ASN A 353 8.62 -29.80 -4.11
N VAL A 354 9.44 -30.41 -4.98
CA VAL A 354 9.53 -30.05 -6.40
C VAL A 354 9.14 -31.23 -7.29
N GLU A 355 9.82 -32.37 -7.13
CA GLU A 355 9.74 -33.48 -8.08
C GLU A 355 8.47 -34.33 -7.89
N LEU A 356 8.21 -34.80 -6.67
CA LEU A 356 7.09 -35.70 -6.38
C LEU A 356 5.72 -35.09 -6.75
N PRO A 357 5.38 -33.84 -6.39
CA PRO A 357 4.11 -33.23 -6.81
C PRO A 357 3.97 -33.13 -8.34
N ARG A 358 5.09 -32.85 -9.04
CA ARG A 358 5.10 -32.75 -10.52
C ARG A 358 4.94 -34.12 -11.18
N LEU A 359 5.61 -35.14 -10.66
CA LEU A 359 5.45 -36.53 -11.13
C LEU A 359 4.02 -37.01 -10.96
N MET A 360 3.38 -36.73 -9.83
CA MET A 360 1.97 -37.08 -9.61
C MET A 360 1.02 -36.32 -10.55
N SER A 361 1.37 -35.09 -10.94
CA SER A 361 0.59 -34.29 -11.90
C SER A 361 0.85 -34.66 -13.38
N ASN A 362 1.93 -35.40 -13.67
CA ASN A 362 2.30 -35.77 -15.03
C ASN A 362 1.48 -36.98 -15.49
N ASP A 363 0.61 -36.78 -16.49
CA ASP A 363 -0.27 -37.83 -17.01
C ASP A 363 0.45 -39.00 -17.66
N SER A 364 1.71 -38.82 -18.05
CA SER A 364 2.53 -39.87 -18.63
C SER A 364 3.14 -40.79 -17.56
N VAL A 365 3.06 -40.43 -16.28
CA VAL A 365 3.56 -41.24 -15.16
C VAL A 365 2.44 -42.17 -14.67
N THR A 366 2.72 -43.47 -14.76
CA THR A 366 1.77 -44.54 -14.41
C THR A 366 1.99 -45.06 -13.00
N LYS A 367 3.24 -45.07 -12.52
CA LYS A 367 3.60 -45.64 -11.21
C LYS A 367 4.86 -44.98 -10.64
N ILE A 368 4.89 -44.76 -9.34
CA ILE A 368 6.08 -44.27 -8.61
C ILE A 368 6.42 -45.24 -7.50
N THR A 369 7.64 -45.78 -7.54
CA THR A 369 8.17 -46.74 -6.58
C THR A 369 9.39 -46.15 -5.88
N THR A 370 9.38 -46.04 -4.55
CA THR A 370 10.57 -45.69 -3.78
C THR A 370 11.39 -46.93 -3.47
N ILE A 371 12.71 -46.78 -3.40
CA ILE A 371 13.68 -47.83 -3.09
C ILE A 371 14.53 -47.34 -1.92
N ASP A 372 14.60 -48.12 -0.85
CA ASP A 372 15.50 -47.81 0.25
C ASP A 372 16.97 -48.00 -0.18
N PRO A 373 17.87 -47.03 0.04
CA PRO A 373 19.25 -47.09 -0.42
C PRO A 373 20.10 -48.17 0.28
N LEU A 374 19.75 -48.58 1.50
CA LEU A 374 20.49 -49.57 2.30
C LEU A 374 20.05 -51.00 1.95
N ASN A 375 18.74 -51.26 2.04
CA ASN A 375 18.19 -52.62 1.93
C ASN A 375 17.61 -52.93 0.53
N GLN A 376 17.54 -51.93 -0.36
CA GLN A 376 16.96 -52.02 -1.70
C GLN A 376 15.50 -52.49 -1.74
N THR A 377 14.80 -52.41 -0.61
CA THR A 377 13.37 -52.70 -0.49
C THR A 377 12.59 -51.66 -1.27
N SER A 378 11.65 -52.13 -2.10
CA SER A 378 10.86 -51.26 -2.99
C SER A 378 9.45 -51.09 -2.43
N LYS A 379 8.93 -49.86 -2.42
CA LYS A 379 7.59 -49.50 -1.95
C LYS A 379 6.89 -48.63 -2.99
N VAL A 380 5.70 -49.03 -3.41
CA VAL A 380 4.87 -48.22 -4.31
C VAL A 380 4.24 -47.08 -3.50
N ILE A 381 4.44 -45.84 -3.95
CA ILE A 381 3.89 -44.64 -3.30
C ILE A 381 2.80 -43.97 -4.14
N PHE A 382 2.75 -44.28 -5.44
CA PHE A 382 1.71 -43.81 -6.36
C PHE A 382 1.53 -44.83 -7.47
N GLU A 383 0.28 -45.11 -7.83
CA GLU A 383 -0.07 -45.94 -8.98
C GLU A 383 -1.37 -45.36 -9.56
N ARG A 384 -1.35 -45.07 -10.85
CA ARG A 384 -2.48 -44.51 -11.57
C ARG A 384 -3.38 -45.67 -11.99
N GLY A 385 -4.62 -45.68 -11.47
CA GLY A 385 -5.60 -46.70 -11.84
C GLY A 385 -5.91 -46.65 -13.35
N ASN A 386 -6.07 -47.83 -13.95
CA ASN A 386 -6.44 -48.00 -15.36
C ASN A 386 -7.73 -47.27 -15.74
#